data_AF-A0A2P4NSA7-F1
#
_entry.id   AF-A0A2P4NSA7-F1
#
_cell.length_a   1.000
_cell.length_b   1.000
_cell.length_c   1.000
_cell.angle_alpha   90.00
_cell.angle_beta   90.00
_cell.angle_gamma   90.00
#
_symmetry.space_group_name_H-M   'P 1'
#
loop_
_entity.id
_entity.type
_entity.pdbx_description
1 polymer ?
#
loop_
_entity_poly.entity_id
_entity_poly.type
_entity_poly.pdbx_seq_one_letter_code
_entity_poly.pdbx_strand_id
1 'polypeptide(L)' 'GGTPLVRSPGLDDAAGARVFVKDEGENPTGAYKDRGSAVAVPHTVATGGDVVGTVSYGNMAISTAAHA' A
#
# COMPACT_ATOMS: atom_id res chain seq x y z
N GLY A 1 -2.47 -6.74 2.03
CA GLY A 1 -2.83 -7.32 0.72
C GLY A 1 -4.28 -7.77 0.73
N GLY A 2 -4.83 -8.26 -0.39
CA GLY A 2 -6.20 -8.81 -0.41
C GLY A 2 -7.33 -7.81 -0.11
N THR A 3 -7.05 -6.52 -0.19
CA THR A 3 -7.98 -5.44 0.14
C THR A 3 -9.27 -5.47 -0.71
N PRO A 4 -10.41 -4.95 -0.21
CA PRO A 4 -11.66 -4.96 -0.95
C PRO A 4 -11.61 -4.22 -2.29
N LEU A 5 -12.40 -4.71 -3.26
CA LEU A 5 -12.77 -3.96 -4.47
C LEU A 5 -14.25 -3.57 -4.33
N VAL A 6 -14.49 -2.32 -3.96
CA VAL A 6 -15.81 -1.83 -3.56
C VAL A 6 -16.49 -1.16 -4.75
N ARG A 7 -17.73 -1.55 -5.04
CA ARG A 7 -18.54 -0.88 -6.06
C ARG A 7 -18.99 0.49 -5.54
N SER A 8 -18.80 1.56 -6.33
CA SER A 8 -19.19 2.93 -5.93
C SER A 8 -20.16 3.60 -6.93
N PRO A 9 -21.47 3.32 -6.84
CA PRO A 9 -22.46 3.83 -7.80
C PRO A 9 -22.57 5.36 -7.83
N GLY A 10 -22.34 6.02 -6.69
CA GLY A 10 -22.40 7.49 -6.60
C GLY A 10 -21.31 8.22 -7.40
N LEU A 11 -20.32 7.51 -7.94
CA LEU A 11 -19.26 8.08 -8.78
C LEU A 11 -19.49 7.86 -10.28
N ASP A 12 -20.50 7.07 -10.66
CA ASP A 12 -20.67 6.68 -12.06
C ASP A 12 -20.97 7.86 -12.97
N ASP A 13 -21.91 8.71 -12.57
CA ASP A 13 -22.33 9.86 -13.40
C ASP A 13 -21.18 10.85 -13.59
N ALA A 14 -20.37 11.06 -12.55
CA ALA A 14 -19.19 11.93 -12.61
C ALA A 14 -18.07 11.35 -13.47
N ALA A 15 -17.90 10.02 -13.46
CA ALA A 15 -16.86 9.32 -14.22
C ALA A 15 -17.30 8.91 -15.64
N GLY A 16 -18.60 8.95 -15.94
CA GLY A 16 -19.18 8.41 -17.18
C GLY A 16 -19.00 6.90 -17.36
N ALA A 17 -18.80 6.15 -16.26
CA ALA A 17 -18.45 4.74 -16.29
C ALA A 17 -18.83 4.03 -15.00
N ARG A 18 -18.85 2.69 -15.02
CA ARG A 18 -19.04 1.89 -13.80
C ARG A 18 -17.78 1.95 -12.94
N VAL A 19 -17.83 2.63 -11.79
CA VAL A 19 -16.66 2.86 -10.92
C VAL A 19 -16.52 1.82 -9.81
N PHE A 20 -15.29 1.39 -9.55
CA PHE A 20 -14.94 0.62 -8.37
C PHE A 20 -13.76 1.28 -7.65
N VAL A 21 -13.77 1.22 -6.32
CA VAL A 21 -12.71 1.72 -5.46
C VAL A 21 -11.91 0.54 -4.93
N LYS A 22 -10.60 0.56 -5.14
CA LYS A 22 -9.69 -0.39 -4.52
C LYS A 22 -9.27 0.17 -3.15
N ASP A 23 -9.83 -0.38 -2.08
CA ASP A 23 -9.63 0.18 -0.73
C ASP A 23 -8.28 -0.24 -0.15
N GLU A 24 -7.23 0.46 -0.58
CA GLU A 24 -5.87 0.24 -0.09
C GLU A 24 -5.65 0.74 1.35
N GLY A 25 -6.64 1.41 1.94
CA GLY A 25 -6.63 1.83 3.34
C GLY A 25 -6.74 0.66 4.32
N GLU A 26 -7.23 -0.50 3.86
CA GLU A 26 -7.32 -1.72 4.69
C GLU A 26 -6.02 -2.54 4.73
N ASN A 27 -4.92 -2.07 4.14
CA ASN A 27 -3.62 -2.68 4.40
C ASN A 27 -3.16 -2.39 5.84
N PRO A 28 -2.26 -3.21 6.43
CA PRO A 28 -1.88 -3.12 7.84
C PRO A 28 -1.46 -1.73 8.35
N THR A 29 -0.79 -0.93 7.52
CA THR A 29 -0.37 0.44 7.85
C THR A 29 -1.24 1.51 7.20
N GLY A 30 -2.43 1.16 6.73
CA GLY A 30 -3.39 2.12 6.19
C GLY A 30 -3.11 2.59 4.76
N ALA A 31 -2.19 1.96 4.02
CA ALA A 31 -1.85 2.40 2.67
C ALA A 31 -1.31 1.28 1.77
N TYR A 32 -1.41 1.48 0.45
CA TYR A 32 -0.89 0.53 -0.54
C TYR A 32 0.63 0.30 -0.46
N LYS A 33 1.37 1.18 0.24
CA LYS A 33 2.83 1.11 0.40
C LYS A 33 3.26 -0.22 1.01
N ASP A 34 2.40 -0.83 1.83
CA ASP A 34 2.64 -2.16 2.41
C ASP A 34 2.87 -3.24 1.38
N ARG A 35 2.27 -3.13 0.19
CA ARG A 35 2.51 -4.09 -0.88
C ARG A 35 3.98 -4.11 -1.31
N GLY A 36 4.61 -2.93 -1.37
CA GLY A 36 6.02 -2.81 -1.72
C GLY A 36 6.93 -3.21 -0.56
N SER A 37 6.67 -2.67 0.64
CA SER A 37 7.47 -2.94 1.84
C SER A 37 7.49 -4.43 2.20
N ALA A 38 6.35 -5.12 2.08
CA ALA A 38 6.23 -6.55 2.33
C ALA A 38 7.07 -7.44 1.40
N VAL A 39 7.53 -6.89 0.27
CA VAL A 39 8.42 -7.60 -0.65
C VAL A 39 9.86 -7.10 -0.50
N ALA A 40 10.05 -5.78 -0.50
CA ALA A 40 11.36 -5.15 -0.53
C ALA A 40 12.17 -5.43 0.74
N VAL A 41 11.56 -5.33 1.93
CA VAL A 41 12.31 -5.49 3.18
C VAL A 41 12.75 -6.94 3.40
N PRO A 42 11.87 -7.96 3.27
CA PRO A 42 12.31 -9.36 3.37
C PRO A 42 13.36 -9.71 2.31
N HIS A 43 13.27 -9.13 1.11
CA HIS A 43 14.29 -9.31 0.08
C HIS A 43 15.64 -8.74 0.52
N THR A 44 15.68 -7.51 1.04
CA THR A 44 16.92 -6.89 1.55
C THR A 44 17.59 -7.80 2.59
N VAL A 45 16.82 -8.27 3.58
CA VAL A 45 17.31 -9.21 4.61
C VAL A 45 17.84 -10.50 3.99
N ALA A 46 17.09 -11.10 3.05
CA ALA A 46 17.51 -12.33 2.37
C ALA A 46 18.80 -12.17 1.54
N THR A 47 19.11 -10.96 1.08
CA THR A 47 20.33 -10.64 0.35
C THR A 47 21.48 -10.14 1.24
N GLY A 48 21.33 -10.20 2.57
CA GLY A 48 22.36 -9.81 3.54
C GLY A 48 22.47 -8.31 3.79
N GLY A 49 21.41 -7.54 3.48
CA GLY A 49 21.34 -6.13 3.85
C GLY A 49 20.73 -5.95 5.24
N ASP A 50 21.34 -5.08 6.06
CA ASP A 50 20.93 -4.84 7.45
C ASP A 50 20.29 -3.45 7.67
N VAL A 51 20.20 -2.64 6.61
CA VAL A 51 19.69 -1.27 6.69
C VAL A 51 18.71 -0.99 5.54
N VAL A 52 17.56 -0.41 5.90
CA VAL A 52 16.58 0.14 4.96
C VAL A 52 16.26 1.59 5.30
N GLY A 53 15.91 2.38 4.29
CA GLY A 53 15.55 3.77 4.48
C GLY A 53 14.60 4.25 3.39
N THR A 54 13.85 5.31 3.68
CA THR A 54 12.95 5.94 2.72
C THR A 54 12.89 7.45 2.96
N VAL A 55 12.74 8.21 1.87
CA VAL A 55 12.28 9.60 1.94
C VAL A 55 10.76 9.57 1.84
N SER A 56 10.06 10.21 2.77
CA SER A 56 8.59 10.14 2.79
C SER A 56 7.94 11.36 3.42
N TYR A 57 6.74 11.66 2.95
CA TYR A 57 5.79 12.56 3.61
C TYR A 57 4.83 11.85 4.59
N GLY A 58 4.99 10.54 4.83
CA GLY A 58 4.16 9.81 5.81
C GLY A 58 4.01 8.32 5.49
N ASN A 59 3.04 7.95 4.65
CA ASN A 59 2.63 6.56 4.42
C ASN A 59 3.78 5.60 4.07
N MET A 60 4.79 6.05 3.32
CA MET A 60 5.94 5.19 3.00
C MET A 60 6.83 5.01 4.23
N ALA A 61 7.08 6.05 5.03
CA ALA A 61 7.84 5.92 6.28
C ALA A 61 7.16 4.98 7.27
N ILE A 62 5.84 5.07 7.45
CA ILE A 62 5.09 4.17 8.33
C ILE A 62 5.19 2.72 7.82
N SER A 63 4.96 2.51 6.52
CA SER A 63 5.05 1.19 5.91
C SER A 63 6.44 0.58 6.01
N THR A 64 7.50 1.33 5.68
CA THR A 64 8.89 0.88 5.81
C THR A 64 9.23 0.56 7.25
N ALA A 65 8.88 1.43 8.20
CA ALA A 65 9.18 1.23 9.63
C ALA A 65 8.45 0.01 10.22
N ALA A 66 7.26 -0.32 9.72
CA ALA A 66 6.52 -1.50 10.18
C ALA A 66 7.08 -2.83 9.65
N HIS A 67 7.83 -2.79 8.53
CA HIS A 67 8.39 -3.99 7.88
C HIS A 67 9.88 -4.20 8.15
N ALA A 68 10.61 -3.14 8.52
CA ALA A 68 12.03 -3.14 8.90
C ALA A 68 12.27 -3.86 10.22
#